data_AF-A0A7C1IW09-F1
#
_entry.id   AF-A0A7C1IW09-F1
#
_cell.length_a   1.000
_cell.length_b   1.000
_cell.length_c   1.000
_cell.angle_alpha   90.00
_cell.angle_beta   90.00
_cell.angle_gamma   90.00
#
_symmetry.space_group_name_H-M   'P 1'
#
loop_
_entity.id
_entity.type
_entity.pdbx_description
1 polymer ?
#
loop_
_entity_poly.entity_id
_entity_poly.type
_entity_poly.pdbx_seq_one_letter_code
_entity_poly.pdbx_strand_id
1 'polypeptide(L)'
;MRPVFHLNWRMCLLFILAVSALAGCANALAGHSLREQITHYELTLRAEADWLWGGMNYAVTHSRLDSSVCMARDFGHHPVSADSNAEPILMDLIDHLDYAAMMIGQARDRWQQFCRGEVLSSPAAFMESRLRPAYDSLNLIRATLLANSTPTPRK
;
A
#
# COMPACT_ATOMS: atom_id res chain seq x y z
N MET A 1 -38.94 27.19 42.71
CA MET A 1 -38.38 27.41 41.35
C MET A 1 -37.13 26.54 41.20
N ARG A 2 -37.17 25.50 40.36
CA ARG A 2 -36.02 24.71 39.93
C ARG A 2 -36.21 24.44 38.42
N PRO A 3 -35.24 24.75 37.55
CA PRO A 3 -35.36 24.42 36.13
C PRO A 3 -35.10 22.92 35.93
N VAL A 4 -36.03 22.25 35.24
CA VAL A 4 -35.86 20.89 34.73
C VAL A 4 -35.06 21.00 33.44
N PHE A 5 -33.80 20.57 33.46
CA PHE A 5 -33.02 20.38 32.23
C PHE A 5 -33.59 19.20 31.45
N HIS A 6 -34.36 19.48 30.41
CA HIS A 6 -34.69 18.48 29.39
C HIS A 6 -33.43 18.20 28.58
N LEU A 7 -32.62 17.25 29.06
CA LEU A 7 -31.47 16.73 28.34
C LEU A 7 -32.01 15.96 27.12
N ASN A 8 -31.80 16.53 25.93
CA ASN A 8 -32.29 16.01 24.66
C ASN A 8 -31.61 14.66 24.33
N TRP A 9 -32.19 13.56 24.80
CA TRP A 9 -31.79 12.16 24.58
C TRP A 9 -31.49 11.83 23.10
N ARG A 10 -32.19 12.50 22.17
CA ARG A 10 -31.99 12.36 20.72
C ARG A 10 -30.61 12.84 20.23
N MET A 11 -30.00 13.81 20.90
CA MET A 11 -28.65 14.29 20.58
C MET A 11 -27.57 13.30 21.03
N CYS A 12 -27.77 12.61 22.17
CA CYS A 12 -26.81 11.59 22.64
C CYS A 12 -26.74 10.38 21.70
N LEU A 13 -27.88 9.91 21.18
CA LEU A 13 -27.91 8.76 20.27
C LEU A 13 -27.20 9.03 18.93
N LEU A 14 -27.35 10.24 18.39
CA LEU A 14 -26.67 10.65 17.15
C LEU A 14 -25.15 10.76 17.34
N PHE A 15 -24.71 11.22 18.52
CA PHE A 15 -23.28 11.31 18.83
C PHE A 15 -22.64 9.92 18.99
N ILE A 16 -23.33 8.96 19.61
CA ILE A 16 -22.84 7.59 19.77
C ILE A 16 -22.76 6.88 18.41
N LEU A 17 -23.75 7.06 17.52
CA LEU A 17 -23.72 6.51 16.16
C LEU A 17 -22.58 7.10 15.31
N ALA A 18 -22.32 8.40 15.43
CA ALA A 18 -21.22 9.06 14.71
C ALA A 18 -19.82 8.58 15.19
N VAL A 19 -19.64 8.37 16.51
CA VAL A 19 -18.38 7.85 17.06
C VAL A 19 -18.17 6.37 16.69
N SER A 20 -19.24 5.59 16.57
CA SER A 20 -19.18 4.19 16.14
C SER A 20 -18.72 4.03 14.68
N ALA A 21 -19.10 4.94 13.80
CA ALA A 21 -18.72 4.91 12.39
C ALA A 21 -17.23 5.25 12.17
N LEU A 22 -16.64 6.09 13.04
CA LEU A 22 -15.21 6.43 12.97
C LEU A 22 -14.31 5.34 13.59
N ALA A 23 -14.79 4.60 14.58
CA ALA A 23 -14.05 3.48 15.16
C ALA A 23 -14.06 2.22 14.28
N GLY A 24 -15.04 2.08 13.37
CA GLY A 24 -15.16 0.92 12.49
C GLY A 24 -14.08 0.82 11.40
N CYS A 25 -13.50 1.94 10.97
CA CYS A 25 -12.46 1.94 9.94
C CYS A 25 -11.04 1.75 10.51
N ALA A 26 -10.81 2.03 11.79
CA ALA A 26 -9.50 1.82 12.43
C ALA A 26 -9.26 0.34 12.80
N ASN A 27 -10.32 -0.45 12.95
CA ASN A 27 -10.25 -1.82 13.45
C ASN A 27 -10.17 -2.91 12.37
N ALA A 28 -10.20 -2.57 11.07
CA ALA A 28 -10.10 -3.59 10.02
C ALA A 28 -8.73 -4.30 9.99
N LEU A 29 -7.69 -3.73 10.63
CA LEU A 29 -6.36 -4.32 10.80
C LEU A 29 -6.04 -4.74 12.25
N ALA A 30 -6.90 -4.39 13.21
CA ALA A 30 -6.73 -4.71 14.62
C ALA A 30 -7.07 -6.18 14.88
N GLY A 31 -6.15 -7.08 14.53
CA GLY A 31 -6.31 -8.52 14.69
C GLY A 31 -5.43 -9.38 13.77
N HIS A 32 -4.83 -8.77 12.75
CA HIS A 32 -3.92 -9.47 11.84
C HIS A 32 -2.52 -9.61 12.43
N SER A 33 -1.92 -10.79 12.28
CA SER A 33 -0.53 -11.00 12.69
C SER A 33 0.41 -10.07 11.90
N LEU A 34 1.55 -9.68 12.48
CA LEU A 34 2.53 -8.80 11.79
C LEU A 34 2.91 -9.37 10.40
N ARG A 35 3.03 -10.69 10.31
CA ARG A 35 3.28 -11.40 9.05
C ARG A 35 2.14 -11.25 8.03
N GLU A 36 0.88 -11.30 8.46
CA GLU A 36 -0.27 -11.04 7.59
C GLU A 36 -0.28 -9.60 7.09
N GLN A 37 0.05 -8.64 7.96
CA GLN A 37 0.16 -7.23 7.58
C GLN A 37 1.26 -7.02 6.52
N ILE A 38 2.45 -7.57 6.74
CA ILE A 38 3.56 -7.56 5.76
C ILE A 38 3.11 -8.18 4.42
N THR A 39 2.46 -9.34 4.47
CA THR A 39 1.98 -10.05 3.28
C THR A 39 0.95 -9.21 2.52
N HIS A 40 0.00 -8.61 3.23
CA HIS A 40 -1.02 -7.77 2.61
C HIS A 40 -0.39 -6.53 1.96
N TYR A 41 0.52 -5.85 2.67
CA TYR A 41 1.17 -4.65 2.12
C TYR A 41 2.03 -4.98 0.90
N GLU A 42 2.80 -6.08 0.92
CA GLU A 42 3.55 -6.60 -0.22
C GLU A 42 2.67 -6.78 -1.46
N LEU A 43 1.50 -7.41 -1.30
CA LEU A 43 0.56 -7.64 -2.40
C LEU A 43 0.05 -6.34 -3.00
N THR A 44 -0.29 -5.35 -2.18
CA THR A 44 -0.75 -4.04 -2.67
C THR A 44 0.35 -3.29 -3.42
N LEU A 45 1.59 -3.30 -2.91
CA LEU A 45 2.74 -2.70 -3.59
C LEU A 45 3.03 -3.40 -4.92
N ARG A 46 2.97 -4.73 -4.95
CA ARG A 46 3.16 -5.49 -6.19
C ARG A 46 2.09 -5.15 -7.23
N ALA A 47 0.83 -5.05 -6.83
CA ALA A 47 -0.24 -4.66 -7.74
C ALA A 47 -0.02 -3.26 -8.35
N GLU A 48 0.48 -2.30 -7.57
CA GLU A 48 0.87 -0.98 -8.10
C GLU A 48 2.06 -1.07 -9.07
N ALA A 49 3.10 -1.81 -8.70
CA ALA A 49 4.27 -2.02 -9.54
C ALA A 49 3.91 -2.68 -10.88
N ASP A 50 3.02 -3.67 -10.87
CA ASP A 50 2.54 -4.37 -12.08
C ASP A 50 1.78 -3.41 -12.99
N TRP A 51 0.91 -2.56 -12.42
CA TRP A 51 0.19 -1.53 -13.18
C TRP A 51 1.15 -0.51 -13.80
N LEU A 52 2.13 -0.01 -13.04
CA LEU A 52 3.13 0.95 -13.54
C LEU A 52 4.01 0.33 -14.63
N TRP A 53 4.43 -0.93 -14.47
CA TRP A 53 5.21 -1.65 -15.46
C TRP A 53 4.43 -1.86 -16.76
N GLY A 54 3.14 -2.20 -16.66
CA GLY A 54 2.22 -2.28 -17.80
C GLY A 54 2.08 -0.95 -18.53
N GLY A 55 1.84 0.14 -17.79
CA GLY A 55 1.73 1.49 -18.35
C GLY A 55 3.01 1.93 -19.06
N MET A 56 4.17 1.68 -18.44
CA MET A 56 5.48 1.90 -19.04
C MET A 56 5.64 1.19 -20.38
N ASN A 57 5.36 -0.12 -20.43
CA ASN A 57 5.50 -0.90 -21.66
C ASN A 57 4.53 -0.43 -22.75
N TYR A 58 3.31 -0.03 -22.36
CA TYR A 58 2.34 0.53 -23.29
C TYR A 58 2.85 1.84 -23.92
N ALA A 59 3.40 2.75 -23.10
CA ALA A 59 3.94 4.04 -23.54
C ALA A 59 5.15 3.93 -24.49
N VAL A 60 5.90 2.82 -24.46
CA VAL A 60 7.01 2.58 -25.39
C VAL A 60 6.52 2.34 -26.82
N THR A 61 5.34 1.74 -26.98
CA THR A 61 4.81 1.31 -28.28
C THR A 61 3.67 2.19 -28.79
N HIS A 62 3.16 3.12 -27.99
CA HIS A 62 2.03 3.98 -28.32
C HIS A 62 2.42 5.45 -28.25
N SER A 63 2.21 6.18 -29.36
CA SER A 63 2.49 7.62 -29.46
C SER A 63 1.43 8.49 -28.75
N ARG A 64 0.27 7.91 -28.43
CA ARG A 64 -0.80 8.53 -27.62
C ARG A 64 -1.29 7.52 -26.60
N LEU A 65 -1.40 7.96 -25.35
CA LEU A 65 -1.99 7.15 -24.29
C LEU A 65 -3.50 7.30 -24.28
N ASP A 66 -4.20 6.19 -24.14
CA ASP A 66 -5.62 6.22 -23.80
C ASP A 66 -5.78 6.70 -22.35
N SER A 67 -6.84 7.46 -22.09
CA SER A 67 -7.10 8.04 -20.77
C SER A 67 -7.20 6.98 -19.67
N SER A 68 -7.66 5.77 -19.99
CA SER A 68 -7.77 4.63 -19.07
C SER A 68 -6.42 4.14 -18.54
N VAL A 69 -5.33 4.33 -19.28
CA VAL A 69 -3.96 3.94 -18.86
C VAL A 69 -3.43 4.94 -17.81
N CYS A 70 -3.87 6.19 -17.90
CA CYS A 70 -3.48 7.27 -17.00
C CYS A 70 -4.39 7.46 -15.78
N MET A 71 -5.48 6.69 -15.67
CA MET A 71 -6.37 6.78 -14.52
C MET A 71 -5.64 6.32 -13.25
N ALA A 72 -5.59 7.22 -12.26
CA ALA A 72 -5.11 6.87 -10.92
C ALA A 72 -5.93 5.71 -10.36
N ARG A 73 -5.23 4.78 -9.70
CA ARG A 73 -5.83 3.62 -9.04
C ARG A 73 -5.52 3.68 -7.55
N ASP A 74 -6.50 3.31 -6.75
CA ASP A 74 -6.28 3.04 -5.34
C ASP A 74 -5.97 1.55 -5.17
N PHE A 75 -4.79 1.25 -4.64
CA PHE A 75 -4.33 -0.11 -4.38
C PHE A 75 -4.53 -0.52 -2.91
N GLY A 76 -5.02 0.37 -2.05
CA GLY A 76 -5.28 0.07 -0.64
C GLY A 76 -4.02 -0.16 0.17
N HIS A 77 -2.96 0.65 -0.05
CA HIS A 77 -1.72 0.55 0.71
C HIS A 77 -1.93 0.82 2.21
N HIS A 78 -1.39 -0.06 3.04
CA HIS A 78 -1.36 0.11 4.49
C HIS A 78 0.08 -0.13 4.96
N PRO A 79 0.87 0.94 5.15
CA PRO A 79 2.23 0.82 5.66
C PRO A 79 2.24 0.05 6.99
N VAL A 80 3.20 -0.87 7.11
CA VAL A 80 3.33 -1.73 8.27
C VAL A 80 4.44 -1.16 9.15
N SER A 81 4.16 -1.04 10.44
CA SER A 81 5.17 -0.75 11.45
C SER A 81 5.17 -1.87 12.49
N ALA A 82 6.34 -2.15 13.03
CA ALA A 82 6.53 -3.12 14.08
C ALA A 82 6.99 -2.43 15.37
N ASP A 83 6.64 -3.03 16.50
CA ASP A 83 7.20 -2.64 17.78
C ASP A 83 8.66 -3.12 17.91
N SER A 84 9.37 -2.60 18.92
CA SER A 84 10.78 -2.94 19.15
C SER A 84 11.02 -4.41 19.55
N ASN A 85 9.96 -5.19 19.79
CA ASN A 85 10.06 -6.59 20.21
C ASN A 85 9.81 -7.56 19.05
N ALA A 86 9.53 -7.06 17.84
CA ALA A 86 9.35 -7.89 16.67
C ALA A 86 10.61 -8.70 16.34
N GLU A 87 10.41 -9.88 15.76
CA GLU A 87 11.50 -10.74 15.33
C GLU A 87 12.41 -9.98 14.33
N PRO A 88 13.75 -10.05 14.45
CA PRO A 88 14.66 -9.31 13.59
C PRO A 88 14.42 -9.53 12.09
N ILE A 89 14.01 -10.74 11.71
CA ILE A 89 13.67 -11.05 10.32
C ILE A 89 12.44 -10.27 9.83
N LEU A 90 11.44 -10.03 10.67
CA LEU A 90 10.25 -9.25 10.29
C LEU A 90 10.57 -7.77 10.19
N MET A 91 11.49 -7.25 11.01
CA MET A 91 11.99 -5.88 10.89
C MET A 91 12.70 -5.66 9.55
N ASP A 92 13.59 -6.58 9.17
CA ASP A 92 14.27 -6.54 7.87
C ASP A 92 13.28 -6.57 6.68
N LEU A 93 12.22 -7.37 6.78
CA LEU A 93 11.15 -7.37 5.77
C LEU A 93 10.40 -6.03 5.68
N ILE A 94 10.23 -5.32 6.79
CA ILE A 94 9.60 -3.99 6.82
C ILE A 94 10.52 -2.97 6.15
N ASP A 95 11.83 -2.99 6.41
CA ASP A 95 12.79 -2.12 5.73
C ASP A 95 12.76 -2.34 4.21
N HIS A 96 12.66 -3.59 3.78
CA HIS A 96 12.48 -3.95 2.37
C HIS A 96 11.15 -3.46 1.78
N LEU A 97 10.06 -3.47 2.55
CA LEU A 97 8.76 -2.93 2.15
C LEU A 97 8.82 -1.41 1.97
N ASP A 98 9.45 -0.70 2.90
CA ASP A 98 9.61 0.76 2.86
C ASP A 98 10.46 1.17 1.66
N TYR A 99 11.55 0.45 1.40
CA TYR A 99 12.37 0.66 0.22
C TYR A 99 11.58 0.44 -1.09
N ALA A 100 10.81 -0.64 -1.18
CA ALA A 100 9.96 -0.91 -2.34
C ALA A 100 8.91 0.19 -2.53
N ALA A 101 8.23 0.60 -1.46
CA ALA A 101 7.23 1.66 -1.47
C ALA A 101 7.80 3.00 -1.94
N MET A 102 9.00 3.37 -1.47
CA MET A 102 9.70 4.56 -1.93
C MET A 102 9.95 4.53 -3.44
N MET A 103 10.48 3.41 -3.96
CA MET A 103 10.78 3.26 -5.38
C MET A 103 9.52 3.28 -6.25
N ILE A 104 8.46 2.58 -5.82
CA ILE A 104 7.17 2.57 -6.51
C ILE A 104 6.55 3.97 -6.51
N GLY A 105 6.60 4.69 -5.37
CA GLY A 105 6.14 6.07 -5.27
C GLY A 105 6.82 7.00 -6.27
N GLN A 106 8.15 6.92 -6.39
CA GLN A 106 8.90 7.70 -7.38
C GLN A 106 8.50 7.36 -8.82
N ALA A 107 8.27 6.08 -9.13
CA ALA A 107 7.81 5.64 -10.44
C ALA A 107 6.38 6.14 -10.73
N ARG A 108 5.48 6.09 -9.75
CA ARG A 108 4.12 6.65 -9.85
C ARG A 108 4.17 8.15 -10.13
N ASP A 109 4.96 8.91 -9.39
CA ASP A 109 5.05 10.35 -9.57
C ASP A 109 5.51 10.69 -10.99
N ARG A 110 6.53 9.95 -11.49
CA ARG A 110 6.99 10.09 -12.87
C ARG A 110 5.92 9.74 -13.89
N TRP A 111 5.18 8.65 -13.67
CA TRP A 111 4.09 8.24 -14.55
C TRP A 111 2.98 9.29 -14.60
N GLN A 112 2.61 9.86 -13.46
CA GLN A 112 1.60 10.92 -13.39
C GLN A 112 2.05 12.20 -14.10
N GLN A 113 3.31 12.61 -13.96
CA GLN A 113 3.87 13.74 -14.71
C GLN A 113 3.76 13.51 -16.23
N PHE A 114 4.10 12.29 -16.68
CA PHE A 114 3.96 11.92 -18.09
C PHE A 114 2.50 11.96 -18.55
N CYS A 115 1.59 11.39 -17.77
CA CYS A 115 0.15 11.38 -18.05
C CYS A 115 -0.48 12.79 -18.09
N ARG A 116 0.04 13.75 -17.32
CA ARG A 116 -0.39 15.16 -17.37
C ARG A 116 0.26 15.96 -18.51
N GLY A 117 1.18 15.36 -19.27
CA GLY A 117 1.92 16.05 -20.33
C GLY A 117 2.97 17.04 -19.82
N GLU A 118 3.34 16.99 -18.54
CA GLU A 118 4.39 17.84 -17.94
C GLU A 118 5.77 17.47 -18.47
N VAL A 119 5.92 16.24 -18.95
CA VAL A 119 7.17 15.73 -19.54
C VAL A 119 6.86 15.05 -20.86
N LEU A 120 7.54 15.49 -21.92
CA LEU A 120 7.31 15.01 -23.29
C LEU A 120 8.15 13.78 -23.64
N SER A 121 9.20 13.49 -22.88
CA SER A 121 10.04 12.31 -23.09
C SER A 121 9.42 11.07 -22.44
N SER A 122 9.65 9.91 -23.06
CA SER A 122 9.19 8.62 -22.52
C SER A 122 9.63 8.45 -21.06
N PRO A 123 8.73 8.00 -20.16
CA PRO A 123 9.06 7.80 -18.76
C PRO A 123 9.83 6.49 -18.52
N ALA A 124 9.98 5.64 -19.54
CA ALA A 124 10.34 4.23 -19.38
C ALA A 124 11.68 4.00 -18.68
N ALA A 125 12.76 4.64 -19.12
CA ALA A 125 14.07 4.42 -18.52
C ALA A 125 14.10 4.80 -17.03
N PHE A 126 13.42 5.88 -16.64
CA PHE A 126 13.32 6.28 -15.24
C PHE A 126 12.47 5.28 -14.45
N MET A 127 11.29 4.93 -14.97
CA MET A 127 10.40 3.98 -14.30
C MET A 127 11.06 2.61 -14.12
N GLU A 128 11.72 2.09 -15.14
CA GLU A 128 12.46 0.82 -15.05
C GLU A 128 13.54 0.88 -13.96
N SER A 129 14.29 1.99 -13.87
CA SER A 129 15.32 2.20 -12.84
C SER A 129 14.80 2.27 -11.40
N ARG A 130 13.48 2.31 -11.21
CA ARG A 130 12.80 2.32 -9.90
C ARG A 130 12.02 1.05 -9.66
N LEU A 131 11.26 0.59 -10.66
CA LEU A 131 10.45 -0.61 -10.55
C LEU A 131 11.29 -1.87 -10.42
N ARG A 132 12.45 -1.95 -11.09
CA ARG A 132 13.33 -3.13 -11.00
C ARG A 132 13.85 -3.38 -9.57
N PRO A 133 14.49 -2.41 -8.88
CA PRO A 133 14.89 -2.61 -7.48
C PRO A 133 13.69 -2.80 -6.54
N ALA A 134 12.52 -2.21 -6.84
CA ALA A 134 11.30 -2.48 -6.07
C ALA A 134 10.89 -3.97 -6.18
N TYR A 135 10.86 -4.55 -7.37
CA TYR A 135 10.58 -5.97 -7.57
C TYR A 135 11.60 -6.87 -6.88
N ASP A 136 12.88 -6.54 -6.93
CA ASP A 136 13.92 -7.31 -6.26
C ASP A 136 13.64 -7.38 -4.75
N SER A 137 13.28 -6.25 -4.14
CA SER A 137 12.89 -6.17 -2.73
C SER A 137 11.61 -6.98 -2.43
N LEU A 138 10.55 -6.83 -3.23
CA LEU A 138 9.30 -7.56 -3.05
C LEU A 138 9.47 -9.07 -3.24
N ASN A 139 10.35 -9.50 -4.15
CA ASN A 139 10.65 -10.91 -4.38
C ASN A 139 11.43 -11.52 -3.21
N LEU A 140 12.36 -10.77 -2.61
CA LEU A 140 13.04 -11.17 -1.38
C LEU A 140 12.02 -11.38 -0.25
N ILE A 141 11.11 -10.42 -0.05
CA ILE A 141 10.05 -10.53 0.98
C ILE A 141 9.25 -11.81 0.77
N ARG A 142 8.75 -12.04 -0.44
CA ARG A 142 7.95 -13.22 -0.77
C ARG A 142 8.71 -14.53 -0.54
N ALA A 143 9.98 -14.60 -0.95
CA ALA A 143 10.82 -15.78 -0.75
C ALA A 143 11.01 -16.08 0.75
N THR A 144 11.29 -15.05 1.56
CA THR A 144 11.48 -15.19 3.01
C THR A 144 10.19 -15.60 3.72
N LEU A 145 9.04 -15.02 3.35
CA LEU A 145 7.75 -15.39 3.91
C LEU A 145 7.41 -16.86 3.62
N LEU A 146 7.67 -17.32 2.39
CA LEU A 146 7.46 -18.71 1.97
C LEU A 146 8.38 -19.68 2.70
N ALA A 147 9.69 -19.39 2.76
CA ALA A 147 10.67 -20.23 3.45
C ALA A 147 10.28 -20.46 4.92
N ASN A 148 9.80 -19.41 5.59
CA ASN A 148 9.39 -19.47 6.99
C ASN A 148 7.95 -19.97 7.22
N SER A 149 7.26 -20.43 6.18
CA SER A 149 5.91 -21.01 6.27
C SER A 149 5.88 -22.54 6.13
N THR A 150 7.02 -23.16 5.80
CA THR A 150 7.12 -24.63 5.65
C THR A 150 7.45 -25.26 7.00
N PRO A 151 6.60 -26.14 7.57
CA PRO A 151 6.92 -26.82 8.83
C PRO A 151 8.12 -27.75 8.62
N THR A 152 9.17 -27.58 9.43
CA THR A 152 10.30 -28.52 9.48
C THR A 152 9.78 -29.90 9.88
N PRO A 153 10.07 -30.98 9.14
CA PRO A 153 9.70 -32.32 9.57
C PRO A 153 10.42 -32.61 10.90
N ARG A 154 9.65 -32.87 11.96
CA ARG A 154 10.22 -33.37 13.24
C ARG A 154 10.88 -34.71 12.95
N LYS A 155 12.18 -34.81 13.24
CA LYS A 155 12.89 -36.09 13.32
C LYS A 155 12.54 -36.79 14.63
#